data_AF-I0QR93-F1
#
_entry.id   AF-I0QR93-F1
#
_cell.length_a   1.000
_cell.length_b   1.000
_cell.length_c   1.000
_cell.angle_alpha   90.00
_cell.angle_beta   90.00
_cell.angle_gamma   90.00
#
_symmetry.space_group_name_H-M   'P 1'
#
loop_
_entity.id
_entity.type
_entity.pdbx_description
1 polymer ?
#
loop_
_entity_poly.entity_id
_entity_poly.type
_entity_poly.pdbx_seq_one_letter_code
_entity_poly.pdbx_strand_id
1 'polypeptide(L)'
;MILTLDMMIHGIATYEAPEDFFQYVKTELQKQVEPDAYREVTMENVVKKTTIAIDFFIKELIVDKAVAETDKSRSEIESIINKIEDYSLN
;
A
#
# COMPACT_ATOMS: atom_id res chain seq x y z
N MET A 1 -7.81 7.36 -10.73
CA MET A 1 -6.80 6.77 -9.83
C MET A 1 -7.44 5.66 -9.03
N ILE A 2 -6.98 4.44 -9.23
CA ILE A 2 -7.44 3.22 -8.57
C ILE A 2 -6.20 2.58 -7.92
N LEU A 3 -6.28 2.36 -6.61
CA LEU A 3 -5.30 1.54 -5.89
C LEU A 3 -5.67 0.08 -6.13
N THR A 4 -4.72 -0.74 -6.58
CA THR A 4 -4.96 -2.14 -6.92
C THR A 4 -4.40 -3.08 -5.85
N LEU A 5 -4.94 -4.30 -5.78
CA LEU A 5 -4.43 -5.35 -4.90
C LEU A 5 -2.97 -5.69 -5.21
N ASP A 6 -2.61 -5.70 -6.49
CA ASP A 6 -1.25 -5.99 -6.97
C ASP A 6 -0.25 -4.94 -6.47
N MET A 7 -0.61 -3.65 -6.54
CA MET A 7 0.18 -2.57 -5.96
C MET A 7 0.39 -2.77 -4.45
N MET A 8 -0.66 -3.17 -3.73
CA MET A 8 -0.58 -3.43 -2.29
C MET A 8 0.38 -4.57 -1.97
N ILE A 9 0.22 -5.71 -2.65
CA ILE A 9 1.04 -6.92 -2.45
C ILE A 9 2.49 -6.61 -2.76
N HIS A 10 2.77 -6.03 -3.93
CA HIS A 10 4.14 -5.70 -4.33
C HIS A 10 4.77 -4.72 -3.35
N GLY A 11 4.03 -3.68 -2.93
CA GLY A 11 4.52 -2.71 -1.96
C GLY A 11 4.89 -3.34 -0.63
N ILE A 12 4.02 -4.16 -0.05
CA ILE A 12 4.24 -4.83 1.25
C ILE A 12 5.34 -5.89 1.15
N ALA A 13 5.44 -6.60 0.02
CA ALA A 13 6.49 -7.58 -0.21
C ALA A 13 7.87 -6.93 -0.38
N THR A 14 7.93 -5.71 -0.92
CA THR A 14 9.17 -5.01 -1.29
C THR A 14 9.68 -4.08 -0.19
N TYR A 15 8.80 -3.33 0.47
CA TYR A 15 9.18 -2.24 1.38
C TYR A 15 8.84 -2.59 2.83
N GLU A 16 9.82 -2.40 3.73
CA GLU A 16 9.68 -2.69 5.15
C GLU A 16 9.22 -1.48 5.97
N ALA A 17 9.53 -0.27 5.47
CA ALA A 17 9.13 0.98 6.07
C ALA A 17 7.81 1.47 5.45
N PRO A 18 6.80 1.87 6.27
CA PRO A 18 5.55 2.43 5.76
C PRO A 18 5.76 3.63 4.83
N GLU A 19 6.73 4.49 5.12
CA GLU A 19 7.02 5.68 4.32
C GLU A 19 7.44 5.34 2.89
N ASP A 20 8.31 4.34 2.73
CA ASP A 20 8.76 3.87 1.42
C ASP A 20 7.60 3.21 0.66
N PHE A 21 6.78 2.42 1.36
CA PHE A 21 5.55 1.86 0.83
C PHE A 21 4.60 2.96 0.31
N PHE A 22 4.31 3.99 1.12
CA PHE A 22 3.42 5.07 0.72
C PHE A 22 3.99 5.90 -0.42
N GLN A 23 5.30 6.12 -0.45
CA GLN A 23 5.95 6.83 -1.54
C GLN A 23 5.89 6.05 -2.86
N TYR A 24 6.01 4.72 -2.80
CA TYR A 24 5.75 3.85 -3.93
C TYR A 24 4.29 3.95 -4.40
N VAL A 25 3.31 3.78 -3.51
CA VAL A 25 1.89 3.88 -3.86
C VAL A 25 1.56 5.26 -4.46
N LYS A 26 2.10 6.33 -3.88
CA LYS A 26 1.97 7.71 -4.40
C LYS A 26 2.47 7.78 -5.84
N THR A 27 3.64 7.23 -6.11
CA THR A 27 4.25 7.24 -7.45
C THR A 27 3.38 6.48 -8.45
N GLU A 28 2.91 5.29 -8.09
CA GLU A 28 2.03 4.50 -8.95
C GLU A 28 0.66 5.17 -9.20
N LEU A 29 0.06 5.78 -8.17
CA LEU A 29 -1.17 6.54 -8.34
C LEU A 29 -0.95 7.80 -9.20
N GLN A 30 0.19 8.46 -9.06
CA GLN A 30 0.55 9.63 -9.86
C GLN A 30 0.73 9.28 -11.34
N LYS A 31 1.28 8.10 -11.66
CA LYS A 31 1.37 7.58 -13.04
C LYS A 31 0.00 7.39 -13.71
N GLN A 32 -1.06 7.21 -12.91
CA GLN A 32 -2.43 7.07 -13.42
C GLN A 32 -3.16 8.41 -13.63
N VAL A 33 -2.54 9.53 -13.26
CA VAL A 33 -3.12 10.87 -13.48
C VAL A 33 -2.68 11.39 -14.84
N GLU A 34 -3.63 11.84 -15.65
CA GLU A 34 -3.32 12.54 -16.90
C GLU A 34 -2.52 13.82 -16.61
N PRO A 35 -1.42 14.10 -17.34
CA PRO A 35 -0.56 15.25 -17.09
C PRO A 35 -1.29 16.59 -17.03
N ASP A 36 -2.40 16.72 -17.78
CA ASP A 36 -3.18 17.96 -17.91
C ASP A 36 -4.23 18.15 -16.79
N ALA A 37 -4.46 17.15 -15.95
CA ALA A 37 -5.59 17.12 -15.02
C ALA A 37 -5.39 17.93 -13.72
N TYR A 38 -4.22 18.55 -13.49
CA TYR A 38 -3.84 19.28 -12.25
C TYR A 38 -4.20 18.55 -10.93
N ARG A 39 -4.38 17.22 -10.96
CA ARG A 39 -4.72 16.41 -9.78
C ARG A 39 -3.44 15.94 -9.11
N GLU A 40 -3.04 16.67 -8.08
CA GLU A 40 -1.93 16.26 -7.23
C GLU A 40 -2.30 15.05 -6.37
N VAL A 41 -1.45 14.03 -6.36
CA VAL A 41 -1.55 12.92 -5.42
C VAL A 41 -0.84 13.31 -4.12
N THR A 42 -1.62 13.76 -3.13
CA THR A 42 -1.08 14.10 -1.81
C THR A 42 -0.81 12.85 -0.97
N MET A 43 0.14 12.94 -0.03
CA MET A 43 0.48 11.82 0.85
C MET A 43 -0.69 11.42 1.75
N GLU A 44 -1.42 12.41 2.28
CA GLU A 44 -2.64 12.19 3.08
C GLU A 44 -3.67 11.33 2.31
N ASN A 45 -3.89 11.62 1.03
CA ASN A 45 -4.81 10.84 0.20
C ASN A 45 -4.33 9.41 -0.03
N VAL A 46 -3.01 9.20 -0.12
CA VAL A 46 -2.39 7.88 -0.29
C VAL A 46 -2.59 7.03 0.95
N VAL A 47 -2.29 7.58 2.13
CA VAL A 47 -2.48 6.89 3.42
C VAL A 47 -3.95 6.48 3.57
N LYS A 48 -4.88 7.43 3.40
CA LYS A 48 -6.33 7.15 3.52
C LYS A 48 -6.82 6.09 2.56
N LYS A 49 -6.38 6.12 1.29
CA LYS A 49 -6.74 5.11 0.29
C LYS A 49 -6.18 3.74 0.61
N THR A 50 -4.97 3.70 1.17
CA THR A 50 -4.30 2.45 1.57
C THR A 50 -5.07 1.76 2.69
N THR A 51 -5.40 2.49 3.76
CA THR A 51 -6.16 1.92 4.89
C THR A 51 -7.50 1.34 4.41
N ILE A 52 -8.25 2.09 3.60
CA ILE A 52 -9.52 1.62 3.02
C ILE A 52 -9.30 0.38 2.13
N ALA A 53 -8.19 0.33 1.38
CA ALA A 53 -7.90 -0.80 0.50
C ALA A 53 -7.55 -2.08 1.26
N ILE A 54 -6.86 -1.99 2.41
CA ILE A 54 -6.57 -3.15 3.27
C ILE A 54 -7.87 -3.79 3.74
N ASP A 55 -8.83 -2.97 4.19
CA ASP A 55 -10.16 -3.45 4.59
C ASP A 55 -10.92 -4.06 3.41
N PHE A 56 -10.91 -3.39 2.26
CA PHE A 56 -11.66 -3.82 1.08
C PHE A 56 -11.12 -5.11 0.47
N PHE A 57 -9.80 -5.27 0.39
CA PHE A 57 -9.17 -6.45 -0.19
C PHE A 57 -9.06 -7.64 0.76
N ILE A 58 -9.46 -7.48 2.02
CA ILE A 58 -9.29 -8.45 3.09
C ILE A 58 -7.79 -8.62 3.43
N LYS A 59 -7.40 -8.16 4.61
CA LYS A 59 -6.01 -8.25 5.14
C LYS A 59 -5.38 -9.63 4.97
N GLU A 60 -6.12 -10.70 5.32
CA GLU A 60 -5.64 -12.09 5.19
C GLU A 60 -5.24 -12.45 3.76
N LEU A 61 -6.00 -11.99 2.76
CA LEU A 61 -5.69 -12.25 1.35
C LEU A 61 -4.40 -11.54 0.92
N ILE A 62 -4.21 -10.31 1.37
CA ILE A 62 -2.98 -9.54 1.11
C ILE A 62 -1.79 -10.27 1.74
N VAL A 63 -1.91 -10.72 2.99
CA VAL A 63 -0.87 -11.45 3.71
C VAL A 63 -0.49 -12.74 2.99
N ASP A 64 -1.48 -13.59 2.66
CA ASP A 64 -1.24 -14.88 2.01
C ASP A 64 -0.54 -14.71 0.66
N LYS A 65 -0.95 -13.72 -0.14
CA LYS A 65 -0.36 -13.45 -1.44
C LYS A 65 1.03 -12.85 -1.33
N ALA A 66 1.25 -11.89 -0.42
CA ALA A 66 2.56 -11.31 -0.20
C ALA A 66 3.55 -12.40 0.25
N VAL A 67 3.20 -13.26 1.20
CA VAL A 67 4.06 -14.39 1.61
C VAL A 67 4.37 -15.32 0.43
N ALA A 68 3.46 -15.52 -0.52
CA ALA A 68 3.71 -16.35 -1.69
C ALA A 68 4.65 -15.69 -2.72
N GLU A 69 4.79 -14.36 -2.69
CA GLU A 69 5.55 -13.57 -3.65
C GLU A 69 6.93 -13.11 -3.12
N THR A 70 7.24 -13.37 -1.85
CA THR A 70 8.51 -12.99 -1.21
C THR A 70 9.02 -14.05 -0.25
N ASP A 71 10.29 -13.96 0.13
CA ASP A 71 10.93 -14.84 1.13
C ASP A 71 10.56 -14.45 2.58
N LYS A 72 9.70 -13.44 2.78
CA LYS A 72 9.26 -12.96 4.09
C LYS A 72 8.26 -13.90 4.73
N SER A 73 8.39 -14.09 6.04
CA SER A 73 7.42 -14.83 6.84
C SER A 73 6.10 -14.07 6.98
N ARG A 74 5.02 -14.81 7.27
CA ARG A 74 3.70 -14.22 7.58
C ARG A 74 3.77 -13.12 8.63
N SER A 75 4.51 -13.38 9.72
CA SER A 75 4.65 -12.42 10.82
C SER A 75 5.36 -11.13 10.41
N GLU A 76 6.32 -11.20 9.48
CA GLU A 76 6.99 -10.00 8.96
C GLU A 76 6.02 -9.16 8.12
N ILE A 77 5.24 -9.81 7.26
CA ILE A 77 4.22 -9.16 6.44
C ILE A 77 3.12 -8.52 7.31
N GLU A 78 2.60 -9.26 8.28
CA GLU A 78 1.61 -8.75 9.24
C GLU A 78 2.16 -7.56 10.04
N SER A 79 3.43 -7.60 10.43
CA SER A 79 4.08 -6.47 11.10
C SER A 79 4.12 -5.22 10.22
N ILE A 80 4.42 -5.35 8.94
CA ILE A 80 4.43 -4.24 7.98
C ILE A 80 3.01 -3.66 7.84
N ILE A 81 2.00 -4.51 7.67
CA ILE A 81 0.60 -4.07 7.55
C ILE A 81 0.14 -3.34 8.80
N ASN A 82 0.45 -3.84 10.00
CA ASN A 82 0.11 -3.17 11.24
C ASN A 82 0.76 -1.78 11.34
N LYS A 83 2.02 -1.63 10.95
CA LYS A 83 2.69 -0.32 10.91
C LYS A 83 2.01 0.65 9.94
N ILE A 84 1.55 0.15 8.78
CA ILE A 84 0.81 0.95 7.79
C ILE A 84 -0.54 1.42 8.38
N GLU A 85 -1.26 0.53 9.06
CA GLU A 85 -2.54 0.86 9.71
C GLU A 85 -2.34 1.89 10.85
N ASP A 86 -1.33 1.69 11.70
CA ASP A 86 -1.00 2.59 12.81
C ASP A 86 -0.58 4.00 12.33
N TYR A 87 0.07 4.08 11.18
CA TYR A 87 0.43 5.36 10.56
C TYR A 87 -0.79 6.21 10.21
N SER A 88 -1.94 5.57 9.90
CA SER A 88 -3.18 6.28 9.55
C SER A 88 -3.96 6.82 10.74
N LEU A 89 -3.58 6.43 11.97
CA LEU A 89 -4.22 6.83 13.23
C LEU A 89 -3.49 7.99 13.94
N ASN A 90 -2.32 8.41 13.45
CA ASN A 90 -1.50 9.50 13.98
C ASN A 90 -1.46 10.69 13.02
#